data_AF-A0A7X7KJX2-F1
#
_entry.id   AF-A0A7X7KJX2-F1
#
_cell.length_a   1.000
_cell.length_b   1.000
_cell.length_c   1.000
_cell.angle_alpha   90.00
_cell.angle_beta   90.00
_cell.angle_gamma   90.00
#
_symmetry.space_group_name_H-M   'P 1'
#
loop_
_entity.id
_entity.type
_entity.pdbx_description
1 polymer ?
#
loop_
_entity_poly.entity_id
_entity_poly.type
_entity_poly.pdbx_seq_one_letter_code
_entity_poly.pdbx_strand_id
1 'polypeptide(L)'
;MVLLRDILLGLWQNLLGLIGYFSKQTQEAGIAVDPLLIAAILLALTLWLGSGCWASSIASSRRHSAVLSFILGLAVPWVYPLVIVFAMDIKGARARQRQQRDAAARDAAKDDERRRVAELIGREPAEATPGMAAGAGAEPAVGDLGADEEPQVFDKAYFESIARDDQGNPAGPWRVVFGDNEVKVLRILEPLPEVVSVEIAGRDGAPAKFRIPYARITVCEPC
;
A
#
# COMPACT_ATOMS: atom_id res chain seq x y z
N MET A 1 -27.50 23.05 21.68
CA MET A 1 -27.93 23.35 20.29
C MET A 1 -28.19 24.83 20.02
N VAL A 2 -28.75 25.60 20.96
CA VAL A 2 -29.06 27.04 20.78
C VAL A 2 -27.80 27.88 20.50
N LEU A 3 -26.73 27.72 21.30
CA LEU A 3 -25.45 28.43 21.12
C LEU A 3 -24.79 28.21 19.74
N LEU A 4 -24.79 26.97 19.23
CA LEU A 4 -24.20 26.67 17.91
C LEU A 4 -25.02 27.32 16.78
N ARG A 5 -26.35 27.31 16.90
CA ARG A 5 -27.25 27.95 15.94
C ARG A 5 -27.01 29.45 15.87
N ASP A 6 -26.90 30.11 17.02
CA ASP A 6 -26.73 31.57 17.09
C ASP A 6 -25.35 32.01 16.59
N ILE A 7 -24.30 31.21 16.84
CA ILE A 7 -22.96 31.43 16.26
C ILE A 7 -23.00 31.29 14.74
N LEU A 8 -23.65 30.25 14.21
CA LEU A 8 -23.76 30.04 12.76
C LEU A 8 -24.58 31.16 12.09
N LEU A 9 -25.67 31.60 12.72
CA LEU A 9 -26.48 32.72 12.22
C LEU A 9 -25.70 34.04 12.25
N GLY A 10 -24.92 34.30 13.31
CA GLY A 10 -24.07 35.48 13.39
C GLY A 10 -22.96 35.49 12.34
N LEU A 11 -22.30 34.35 12.11
CA LEU A 11 -21.32 34.18 11.03
C LEU A 11 -21.97 34.41 9.65
N TRP A 12 -23.16 33.87 9.44
CA TRP A 12 -23.91 34.04 8.19
C TRP A 12 -24.29 35.51 7.93
N GLN A 13 -24.80 36.20 8.96
CA GLN A 13 -25.14 37.63 8.85
C GLN A 13 -23.92 38.50 8.57
N ASN A 14 -22.78 38.21 9.22
CA ASN A 14 -21.52 38.91 8.94
C ASN A 14 -21.03 38.68 7.50
N LEU A 15 -21.14 37.45 7.00
CA LEU A 15 -20.79 37.12 5.62
C LEU A 15 -21.66 37.90 4.62
N LEU A 16 -22.98 37.92 4.84
CA LEU A 16 -23.92 38.67 4.01
C LEU A 16 -23.67 40.18 4.08
N GLY A 17 -23.36 40.71 5.27
CA GLY A 17 -22.99 42.12 5.46
C GLY A 17 -21.73 42.49 4.69
N LEU A 18 -20.72 41.61 4.68
CA LEU A 18 -19.50 41.79 3.90
C LEU A 18 -19.79 41.83 2.39
N ILE A 19 -20.61 40.88 1.89
CA ILE A 19 -21.02 40.83 0.48
C ILE A 19 -21.78 42.11 0.10
N GLY A 20 -22.70 42.56 0.97
CA GLY A 20 -23.45 43.80 0.77
C GLY A 20 -22.57 45.04 0.74
N TYR A 21 -21.56 45.11 1.62
CA TYR A 21 -20.57 46.19 1.65
C TYR A 21 -19.81 46.27 0.32
N PHE A 22 -19.24 45.15 -0.14
CA PHE A 22 -18.51 45.12 -1.41
C PHE A 22 -19.41 45.41 -2.60
N SER A 23 -20.62 44.85 -2.63
CA SER A 23 -21.62 45.12 -3.69
C SER A 23 -21.92 46.61 -3.82
N LYS A 24 -22.19 47.28 -2.69
CA LYS A 24 -22.44 48.73 -2.67
C LYS A 24 -21.22 49.51 -3.13
N GLN A 25 -20.02 49.14 -2.67
CA GLN A 25 -18.78 49.80 -3.07
C GLN A 25 -18.50 49.64 -4.58
N THR A 26 -18.79 48.47 -5.16
CA THR A 26 -18.67 48.25 -6.62
C THR A 26 -19.69 49.05 -7.42
N GLN A 27 -20.92 49.22 -6.91
CA GLN A 27 -21.93 50.09 -7.53
C GLN A 27 -21.52 51.56 -7.46
N GLU A 28 -21.01 52.02 -6.32
CA GLU A 28 -20.51 53.39 -6.12
C GLU A 28 -19.28 53.67 -7.00
N ALA A 29 -18.45 52.67 -7.27
CA ALA A 29 -17.31 52.76 -8.18
C ALA A 29 -17.71 52.72 -9.67
N GLY A 30 -18.99 52.55 -10.00
CA GLY A 30 -19.48 52.52 -11.39
C GLY A 30 -18.95 51.33 -12.20
N ILE A 31 -18.49 50.27 -11.53
CA ILE A 31 -17.95 49.08 -12.21
C ILE A 31 -19.13 48.32 -12.81
N ALA A 32 -19.27 48.39 -14.13
CA ALA A 32 -20.24 47.60 -14.85
C ALA A 32 -19.95 46.10 -14.65
N VAL A 33 -20.98 45.32 -14.32
CA VAL A 33 -20.86 43.88 -14.16
C VAL A 33 -20.74 43.25 -15.53
N ASP A 34 -19.50 43.05 -16.00
CA ASP A 34 -19.22 42.32 -17.24
C ASP A 34 -19.29 40.80 -16.98
N PRO A 35 -20.26 40.08 -17.57
CA PRO A 35 -20.38 38.64 -17.40
C PRO A 35 -19.13 37.89 -17.88
N LEU A 36 -18.40 38.42 -18.87
CA LEU A 36 -17.19 37.81 -19.38
C LEU A 36 -16.04 37.91 -18.37
N LEU A 37 -15.94 39.06 -17.68
CA LEU A 37 -14.99 39.25 -16.59
C LEU A 37 -15.27 38.30 -15.41
N ILE A 38 -16.54 38.13 -15.03
CA ILE A 38 -16.93 37.16 -13.99
C ILE A 38 -16.52 35.75 -14.41
N ALA A 39 -16.83 35.34 -15.65
CA ALA A 39 -16.46 34.03 -16.16
C ALA A 39 -14.93 33.84 -16.15
N ALA A 40 -14.16 34.86 -16.53
CA ALA A 40 -12.71 34.83 -16.50
C ALA A 40 -12.15 34.69 -15.08
N ILE A 41 -12.71 35.41 -14.10
CA ILE A 41 -12.32 35.29 -12.68
C ILE A 41 -12.65 33.89 -12.15
N LEU A 42 -13.85 33.37 -12.43
CA LEU A 42 -14.24 32.02 -12.00
C LEU A 42 -13.33 30.96 -12.61
N LEU A 43 -12.98 31.10 -13.90
CA LEU A 43 -12.05 30.21 -14.58
C LEU A 43 -10.66 30.30 -13.95
N ALA A 44 -10.14 31.51 -13.71
CA ALA A 44 -8.86 31.71 -13.06
C ALA A 44 -8.81 31.09 -11.65
N LEU A 45 -9.86 31.28 -10.85
CA LEU A 45 -9.99 30.66 -9.52
C LEU A 45 -10.06 29.14 -9.60
N THR A 46 -10.82 28.60 -10.56
CA THR A 46 -10.96 27.16 -10.76
C THR A 46 -9.62 26.53 -11.15
N LEU A 47 -8.90 27.16 -12.07
CA LEU A 47 -7.56 26.73 -12.47
C LEU A 47 -6.56 26.82 -11.32
N TRP A 48 -6.65 27.87 -10.51
CA TRP A 48 -5.78 28.06 -9.35
C TRP A 48 -6.01 27.00 -8.27
N LEU A 49 -7.27 26.76 -7.88
CA LEU A 49 -7.66 25.68 -6.98
C LEU A 49 -7.31 24.30 -7.56
N GLY A 50 -7.51 24.14 -8.87
CA GLY A 50 -7.16 22.95 -9.63
C GLY A 50 -5.68 22.59 -9.51
N SER A 51 -4.79 23.59 -9.52
CA SER A 51 -3.35 23.39 -9.30
C SER A 51 -3.04 22.73 -7.94
N GLY A 52 -3.64 23.24 -6.86
CA GLY A 52 -3.49 22.66 -5.52
C GLY A 52 -4.05 21.23 -5.44
N CYS A 53 -5.26 21.02 -5.97
CA CYS A 53 -5.90 19.71 -6.00
C CYS A 53 -5.09 18.67 -6.81
N TRP A 54 -4.56 19.07 -7.96
CA TRP A 54 -3.73 18.22 -8.81
C TRP A 54 -2.44 17.82 -8.08
N ALA A 55 -1.77 18.79 -7.44
CA ALA A 55 -0.56 18.54 -6.68
C ALA A 55 -0.79 17.58 -5.50
N SER A 56 -1.88 17.79 -4.76
CA SER A 56 -2.31 16.94 -3.65
C SER A 56 -2.58 15.50 -4.09
N SER A 57 -3.26 15.32 -5.22
CA SER A 57 -3.56 14.00 -5.80
C SER A 57 -2.28 13.21 -6.10
N ILE A 58 -1.30 13.84 -6.76
CA ILE A 58 0.00 13.22 -7.05
C ILE A 58 0.71 12.85 -5.74
N ALA A 59 0.76 13.73 -4.75
CA ALA A 59 1.41 13.46 -3.47
C ALA A 59 0.78 12.29 -2.71
N SER A 60 -0.55 12.22 -2.68
CA SER A 60 -1.29 11.12 -2.08
C SER A 60 -0.94 9.78 -2.73
N SER A 61 -0.93 9.72 -4.06
CA SER A 61 -0.57 8.50 -4.81
C SER A 61 0.85 8.00 -4.51
N ARG A 62 1.77 8.91 -4.19
CA ARG A 62 3.19 8.61 -3.91
C ARG A 62 3.50 8.45 -2.42
N ARG A 63 2.47 8.38 -1.56
CA ARG A 63 2.55 8.25 -0.10
C ARG A 63 3.30 9.40 0.60
N HIS A 64 3.22 10.61 0.02
CA HIS A 64 3.69 11.85 0.64
C HIS A 64 2.52 12.64 1.24
N SER A 65 2.80 13.72 1.95
CA SER A 65 1.77 14.54 2.60
C SER A 65 0.96 15.35 1.58
N ALA A 66 -0.29 14.93 1.38
CA ALA A 66 -1.24 15.57 0.45
C ALA A 66 -1.48 17.05 0.78
N VAL A 67 -1.64 17.38 2.07
CA VAL A 67 -1.91 18.76 2.55
C VAL A 67 -0.76 19.71 2.22
N LEU A 68 0.49 19.28 2.40
CA LEU A 68 1.64 20.13 2.12
C LEU A 68 1.76 20.41 0.62
N SER A 69 1.52 19.39 -0.22
CA SER A 69 1.53 19.55 -1.67
C SER A 69 0.35 20.36 -2.19
N PHE A 70 -0.79 20.34 -1.51
CA PHE A 70 -1.91 21.24 -1.80
C PHE A 70 -1.52 22.71 -1.57
N ILE A 71 -0.95 23.02 -0.40
CA ILE A 71 -0.53 24.39 -0.06
C ILE A 71 0.55 24.89 -1.03
N LEU A 72 1.56 24.06 -1.34
CA LEU A 72 2.58 24.44 -2.32
C LEU A 72 1.99 24.61 -3.73
N GLY A 73 1.01 23.77 -4.12
CA GLY A 73 0.32 23.89 -5.40
C GLY A 73 -0.56 25.13 -5.53
N LEU A 74 -1.02 25.70 -4.40
CA LEU A 74 -1.68 27.01 -4.35
C LEU A 74 -0.68 28.18 -4.34
N ALA A 75 0.42 28.05 -3.60
CA ALA A 75 1.44 29.09 -3.50
C ALA A 75 2.21 29.30 -4.81
N VAL A 76 2.48 28.22 -5.55
CA VAL A 76 3.14 28.27 -6.86
C VAL A 76 2.29 27.50 -7.88
N PRO A 77 1.25 28.14 -8.43
CA PRO A 77 0.31 27.50 -9.34
C PRO A 77 1.01 27.01 -10.59
N TRP A 78 0.56 25.88 -11.14
CA TRP A 78 1.05 25.24 -12.37
C TRP A 78 2.50 24.73 -12.31
N VAL A 79 3.45 25.50 -11.82
CA VAL A 79 4.87 25.12 -11.76
C VAL A 79 5.07 23.98 -10.77
N TYR A 80 4.55 24.10 -9.55
CA TYR A 80 4.70 23.07 -8.53
C TYR A 80 4.12 21.71 -8.96
N PRO A 81 2.82 21.59 -9.35
CA PRO A 81 2.29 20.31 -9.77
C PRO A 81 3.05 19.69 -10.94
N LEU A 82 3.60 20.50 -11.87
CA LEU A 82 4.37 20.00 -13.00
C LEU A 82 5.73 19.42 -12.55
N VAL A 83 6.43 20.09 -11.63
CA VAL A 83 7.73 19.64 -11.11
C VAL A 83 7.58 18.37 -10.26
N ILE A 84 6.55 18.26 -9.42
CA ILE A 84 6.42 17.09 -8.54
C ILE A 84 6.11 15.80 -9.30
N VAL A 85 5.54 15.87 -10.50
CA VAL A 85 5.34 14.68 -11.36
C VAL A 85 6.69 14.01 -11.66
N PHE A 86 7.75 14.79 -11.86
CA PHE A 86 9.08 14.27 -12.17
C PHE A 86 9.96 14.09 -10.93
N ALA A 87 9.91 15.01 -9.97
CA ALA A 87 10.84 15.03 -8.85
C ALA A 87 10.48 14.06 -7.71
N MET A 88 9.20 13.75 -7.52
CA MET A 88 8.74 13.08 -6.30
C MET A 88 8.71 11.56 -6.44
N ASP A 89 9.75 10.84 -6.06
CA ASP A 89 9.71 9.36 -6.07
C ASP A 89 8.73 8.79 -5.01
N ILE A 90 8.23 7.57 -5.26
CA ILE A 90 7.39 6.83 -4.30
C ILE A 90 8.17 6.64 -3.00
N LYS A 91 7.61 7.11 -1.89
CA LYS A 91 8.22 7.00 -0.56
C LYS A 91 8.56 5.53 -0.24
N GLY A 92 9.85 5.24 -0.06
CA GLY A 92 10.37 3.90 0.24
C GLY A 92 10.86 3.09 -0.98
N ALA A 93 10.72 3.56 -2.21
CA ALA A 93 11.33 2.90 -3.38
C ALA A 93 12.87 2.91 -3.31
N ARG A 94 13.47 4.07 -2.99
CA ARG A 94 14.93 4.18 -2.79
C ARG A 94 15.46 3.39 -1.60
N ALA A 95 14.67 3.24 -0.53
CA ALA A 95 15.06 2.45 0.63
C ALA A 95 15.09 0.95 0.30
N ARG A 96 14.07 0.45 -0.42
CA ARG A 96 14.04 -0.93 -0.92
C ARG A 96 15.15 -1.20 -1.94
N GLN A 97 15.43 -0.25 -2.83
CA GLN A 97 16.52 -0.35 -3.79
C GLN A 97 17.90 -0.37 -3.10
N ARG A 98 18.10 0.42 -2.04
CA ARG A 98 19.33 0.37 -1.22
C ARG A 98 19.47 -0.97 -0.51
N GLN A 99 18.41 -1.46 0.13
CA GLN A 99 18.42 -2.79 0.77
C GLN A 99 18.71 -3.92 -0.22
N GLN A 100 18.15 -3.87 -1.44
CA GLN A 100 18.45 -4.85 -2.48
C GLN A 100 19.91 -4.76 -2.96
N ARG A 101 20.47 -3.55 -3.11
CA ARG A 101 21.87 -3.37 -3.46
C ARG A 101 22.82 -3.86 -2.36
N ASP A 102 22.50 -3.57 -1.10
CA ASP A 102 23.31 -4.01 0.04
C ASP A 102 23.23 -5.53 0.24
N ALA A 103 22.06 -6.14 0.00
CA ALA A 103 21.89 -7.59 0.00
C ALA A 103 22.69 -8.24 -1.15
N ALA A 104 22.55 -7.73 -2.38
CA ALA A 104 23.30 -8.24 -3.53
C ALA A 104 24.83 -8.09 -3.35
N ALA A 105 25.30 -7.01 -2.72
CA ALA A 105 26.71 -6.83 -2.40
C ALA A 105 27.21 -7.83 -1.35
N ARG A 106 26.38 -8.15 -0.34
CA ARG A 106 26.71 -9.17 0.67
C ARG A 106 26.73 -10.57 0.08
N ASP A 107 25.81 -10.87 -0.81
CA ASP A 107 25.76 -12.18 -1.47
C ASP A 107 26.95 -12.35 -2.43
N ALA A 108 27.28 -11.32 -3.21
CA ALA A 108 28.50 -11.32 -4.03
C ALA A 108 29.79 -11.50 -3.19
N ALA A 109 29.89 -10.86 -2.02
CA ALA A 109 31.03 -11.02 -1.13
C ALA A 109 31.14 -12.45 -0.56
N LYS A 110 30.00 -13.09 -0.22
CA LYS A 110 29.97 -14.48 0.23
C LYS A 110 30.36 -15.44 -0.90
N ASP A 111 29.92 -15.17 -2.13
CA ASP A 111 30.28 -15.99 -3.28
C ASP A 111 31.77 -15.90 -3.61
N ASP A 112 32.35 -14.70 -3.53
CA ASP A 112 33.80 -14.50 -3.66
C ASP A 112 34.60 -15.21 -2.55
N GLU A 113 34.12 -15.16 -1.30
CA GLU A 113 34.76 -15.87 -0.19
C GLU A 113 34.67 -17.40 -0.38
N ARG A 114 33.51 -17.91 -0.80
CA ARG A 114 33.31 -19.34 -1.14
C ARG A 114 34.24 -19.78 -2.26
N ARG A 115 34.43 -18.96 -3.29
CA ARG A 115 35.36 -19.23 -4.40
C ARG A 115 36.80 -19.32 -3.90
N ARG A 116 37.25 -18.38 -3.07
CA ARG A 116 38.60 -18.39 -2.48
C ARG A 116 38.85 -19.60 -1.59
N VAL A 117 37.86 -20.00 -0.79
CA VAL A 117 37.96 -21.19 0.07
C VAL A 117 37.99 -22.48 -0.76
N ALA A 118 37.21 -22.55 -1.85
CA ALA A 118 37.23 -23.71 -2.76
C ALA A 118 38.59 -23.87 -3.47
N GLU A 119 39.20 -22.76 -3.90
CA GLU A 119 40.53 -22.72 -4.51
C GLU A 119 41.63 -23.20 -3.54
N LEU A 120 41.55 -22.82 -2.27
CA LEU A 120 42.49 -23.26 -1.22
C LEU A 120 42.36 -24.74 -0.86
N ILE A 121 41.16 -25.31 -0.96
CA ILE A 121 40.87 -26.72 -0.65
C ILE A 121 41.16 -27.63 -1.88
N GLY A 122 41.48 -27.05 -3.05
CA GLY A 122 41.75 -27.80 -4.27
C GLY A 122 40.51 -28.49 -4.84
N ARG A 123 39.31 -27.97 -4.55
CA ARG A 123 38.04 -28.48 -5.06
C ARG A 123 37.50 -27.46 -6.06
N GLU A 124 37.35 -27.85 -7.31
CA GLU A 124 36.84 -26.95 -8.35
C GLU A 124 35.50 -26.32 -7.91
N PRO A 125 35.30 -25.00 -8.16
CA PRO A 125 34.06 -24.34 -7.81
C PRO A 125 32.96 -24.97 -8.64
N ALA A 126 32.05 -25.70 -7.98
CA ALA A 126 30.84 -26.18 -8.60
C ALA A 126 30.08 -24.96 -9.15
N GLU A 127 30.17 -24.74 -10.46
CA GLU A 127 29.29 -23.81 -11.15
C GLU A 127 27.86 -24.17 -10.77
N ALA A 128 27.14 -23.20 -10.22
CA ALA A 128 25.76 -23.36 -9.86
C ALA A 128 24.93 -23.53 -11.14
N THR A 129 24.78 -24.78 -11.59
CA THR A 129 23.77 -25.18 -12.55
C THR A 129 22.40 -24.98 -11.88
N PRO A 130 21.52 -24.10 -12.40
CA PRO A 130 20.19 -23.94 -11.87
C PRO A 130 19.35 -25.12 -12.36
N GLY A 131 19.18 -26.14 -11.53
CA GLY A 131 18.27 -27.25 -11.84
C GLY A 131 18.54 -28.52 -11.06
N MET A 132 17.58 -28.84 -10.18
CA MET A 132 17.24 -30.18 -9.69
C MET A 132 18.12 -30.81 -8.59
N ALA A 133 17.56 -30.74 -7.38
CA ALA A 133 17.26 -31.86 -6.48
C ALA A 133 18.22 -33.07 -6.44
N ALA A 134 18.77 -33.34 -5.25
CA ALA A 134 18.58 -34.59 -4.54
C ALA A 134 19.20 -34.50 -3.14
N GLY A 135 18.49 -35.02 -2.15
CA GLY A 135 18.91 -35.03 -0.76
C GLY A 135 19.94 -36.10 -0.42
N ALA A 136 20.38 -36.01 0.84
CA ALA A 136 21.03 -37.00 1.71
C ALA A 136 21.85 -36.17 2.73
N GLY A 137 21.71 -36.30 4.04
CA GLY A 137 20.90 -37.15 4.90
C GLY A 137 21.28 -36.83 6.35
N ALA A 138 20.43 -37.21 7.31
CA ALA A 138 20.79 -37.71 8.64
C ALA A 138 19.51 -37.98 9.44
N GLU A 139 19.06 -39.23 9.38
CA GLU A 139 18.16 -39.90 10.35
C GLU A 139 18.96 -40.39 11.58
N PRO A 140 18.36 -41.01 12.63
CA PRO A 140 16.97 -40.94 13.13
C PRO A 140 16.87 -40.80 14.68
N ALA A 141 15.69 -40.44 15.21
CA ALA A 141 15.28 -40.83 16.57
C ALA A 141 13.75 -40.79 16.76
N VAL A 142 13.12 -41.90 16.34
CA VAL A 142 11.98 -42.64 16.91
C VAL A 142 10.86 -41.89 17.67
N GLY A 143 9.65 -42.03 17.10
CA GLY A 143 8.33 -42.01 17.77
C GLY A 143 7.38 -41.03 17.09
N ASP A 144 6.14 -41.32 16.71
CA ASP A 144 5.29 -42.52 16.63
C ASP A 144 4.06 -42.05 15.82
N LEU A 145 3.59 -42.87 14.87
CA LEU A 145 2.28 -42.85 14.20
C LEU A 145 1.86 -41.65 13.29
N GLY A 146 1.83 -41.93 11.97
CA GLY A 146 0.59 -41.78 11.20
C GLY A 146 0.59 -40.79 10.03
N ALA A 147 0.23 -41.34 8.85
CA ALA A 147 -0.29 -40.71 7.63
C ALA A 147 0.72 -40.14 6.61
N ASP A 148 0.60 -40.68 5.40
CA ASP A 148 1.18 -40.19 4.16
C ASP A 148 0.81 -38.72 3.91
N GLU A 149 1.77 -37.80 3.95
CA GLU A 149 1.56 -36.43 3.51
C GLU A 149 2.37 -36.18 2.22
N GLU A 150 1.65 -36.21 1.10
CA GLU A 150 2.11 -35.59 -0.14
C GLU A 150 2.44 -34.11 0.13
N PRO A 151 3.48 -33.52 -0.50
CA PRO A 151 3.79 -32.11 -0.31
C PRO A 151 2.57 -31.27 -0.69
N GLN A 152 1.93 -30.67 0.32
CA GLN A 152 0.66 -29.98 0.19
C GLN A 152 0.84 -28.76 -0.72
N VAL A 153 0.32 -28.84 -1.95
CA VAL A 153 0.43 -27.75 -2.92
C VAL A 153 -0.64 -26.71 -2.61
N PHE A 154 -0.21 -25.60 -2.01
CA PHE A 154 -1.08 -24.45 -1.73
C PHE A 154 -1.34 -23.65 -3.01
N ASP A 155 -2.43 -23.95 -3.71
CA ASP A 155 -2.83 -23.25 -4.92
C ASP A 155 -4.24 -22.62 -4.82
N LYS A 156 -4.68 -21.96 -5.89
CA LYS A 156 -6.01 -21.35 -5.96
C LYS A 156 -7.13 -22.35 -5.68
N ALA A 157 -7.02 -23.57 -6.23
CA ALA A 157 -8.05 -24.60 -6.12
C ALA A 157 -8.18 -25.10 -4.68
N TYR A 158 -7.06 -25.27 -3.98
CA TYR A 158 -7.02 -25.60 -2.56
C TYR A 158 -7.79 -24.56 -1.73
N PHE A 159 -7.46 -23.27 -1.85
CA PHE A 159 -8.14 -22.22 -1.09
C PHE A 159 -9.60 -21.98 -1.51
N GLU A 160 -9.99 -22.26 -2.75
CA GLU A 160 -11.40 -22.27 -3.16
C GLU A 160 -12.19 -23.36 -2.46
N SER A 161 -11.60 -24.54 -2.29
CA SER A 161 -12.24 -25.69 -1.63
C SER A 161 -12.44 -25.49 -0.13
N ILE A 162 -11.50 -24.82 0.54
CA ILE A 162 -11.56 -24.58 2.00
C ILE A 162 -12.17 -23.22 2.37
N ALA A 163 -12.54 -22.38 1.41
CA ALA A 163 -13.10 -21.06 1.70
C ALA A 163 -14.52 -21.12 2.29
N ARG A 164 -15.28 -22.20 2.00
CA ARG A 164 -16.66 -22.38 2.45
C ARG A 164 -16.88 -23.77 3.02
N ASP A 165 -17.75 -23.86 4.02
CA ASP A 165 -18.23 -25.13 4.53
C ASP A 165 -19.32 -25.75 3.64
N ASP A 166 -19.73 -26.98 3.93
CA ASP A 166 -20.79 -27.70 3.21
C ASP A 166 -22.16 -27.00 3.25
N GLN A 167 -22.31 -25.96 4.09
CA GLN A 167 -23.51 -25.13 4.22
C GLN A 167 -23.37 -23.78 3.49
N GLY A 168 -22.23 -23.52 2.84
CA GLY A 168 -21.95 -22.31 2.06
C GLY A 168 -21.50 -21.10 2.89
N ASN A 169 -21.29 -21.26 4.20
CA ASN A 169 -20.80 -20.21 5.09
C ASN A 169 -19.27 -20.09 4.99
N PRO A 170 -18.68 -18.91 5.31
CA PRO A 170 -17.23 -18.73 5.32
C PRO A 170 -16.58 -19.64 6.36
N ALA A 171 -15.66 -20.51 5.93
CA ALA A 171 -14.96 -21.41 6.82
C ALA A 171 -13.77 -20.71 7.49
N GLY A 172 -13.54 -21.03 8.77
CA GLY A 172 -12.48 -20.50 9.62
C GLY A 172 -12.83 -20.63 11.10
N PRO A 173 -11.89 -20.34 12.01
CA PRO A 173 -10.57 -19.76 11.79
C PRO A 173 -9.50 -20.77 11.35
N TRP A 174 -8.49 -20.28 10.64
CA TRP A 174 -7.36 -21.06 10.13
C TRP A 174 -6.04 -20.56 10.72
N ARG A 175 -5.10 -21.50 10.96
CA ARG A 175 -3.71 -21.21 11.26
C ARG A 175 -2.93 -21.26 9.95
N VAL A 176 -2.37 -20.12 9.54
CA VAL A 176 -1.52 -20.02 8.35
C VAL A 176 -0.11 -19.63 8.77
N VAL A 177 0.87 -20.47 8.43
CA VAL A 177 2.30 -20.17 8.61
C VAL A 177 2.86 -19.75 7.26
N PHE A 178 3.43 -18.55 7.19
CA PHE A 178 4.14 -18.09 6.01
C PHE A 178 5.51 -17.50 6.37
N GLY A 179 6.58 -18.07 5.80
CA GLY A 179 7.95 -17.81 6.28
C GLY A 179 8.09 -18.16 7.77
N ASP A 180 8.57 -17.21 8.58
CA ASP A 180 8.73 -17.37 10.04
C ASP A 180 7.55 -16.80 10.85
N ASN A 181 6.44 -16.41 10.21
CA ASN A 181 5.30 -15.79 10.88
C ASN A 181 4.08 -16.72 10.89
N GLU A 182 3.53 -16.94 12.08
CA GLU A 182 2.25 -17.61 12.27
C GLU A 182 1.13 -16.56 12.40
N VAL A 183 0.08 -16.71 11.60
CA VAL A 183 -1.06 -15.79 11.61
C VAL A 183 -2.37 -16.57 11.70
N LYS A 184 -3.21 -16.15 12.65
CA LYS A 184 -4.59 -16.62 12.78
C LYS A 184 -5.49 -15.88 11.80
N VAL A 185 -5.93 -16.58 10.77
CA VAL A 185 -6.87 -16.11 9.75
C VAL A 185 -8.28 -16.37 10.23
N LEU A 186 -9.12 -15.34 10.26
CA LEU A 186 -10.52 -15.46 10.67
C LEU A 186 -11.38 -16.07 9.58
N ARG A 187 -11.18 -15.63 8.33
CA ARG A 187 -11.85 -16.17 7.14
C ARG A 187 -11.04 -15.93 5.88
N ILE A 188 -11.25 -16.78 4.89
CA ILE A 188 -10.75 -16.59 3.53
C ILE A 188 -11.79 -15.76 2.76
N LEU A 189 -11.36 -14.67 2.13
CA LEU A 189 -12.26 -13.75 1.40
C LEU A 189 -12.30 -14.10 -0.08
N GLU A 190 -11.14 -14.14 -0.73
CA GLU A 190 -11.04 -14.34 -2.18
C GLU A 190 -9.67 -14.95 -2.54
N PRO A 191 -9.63 -16.13 -3.17
CA PRO A 191 -8.42 -16.69 -3.75
C PRO A 191 -8.17 -16.09 -5.15
N LEU A 192 -7.03 -15.39 -5.30
CA LEU A 192 -6.55 -14.82 -6.57
C LEU A 192 -5.47 -15.75 -7.17
N PRO A 193 -5.08 -15.57 -8.44
CA PRO A 193 -4.18 -16.52 -9.12
C PRO A 193 -2.82 -16.77 -8.43
N GLU A 194 -2.26 -15.78 -7.74
CA GLU A 194 -0.94 -15.89 -7.08
C GLU A 194 -0.97 -15.64 -5.57
N VAL A 195 -2.11 -15.18 -5.04
CA VAL A 195 -2.26 -14.75 -3.63
C VAL A 195 -3.65 -15.10 -3.09
N VAL A 196 -3.75 -15.40 -1.80
CA VAL A 196 -5.04 -15.50 -1.11
C VAL A 196 -5.31 -14.24 -0.30
N SER A 197 -6.51 -13.68 -0.47
CA SER A 197 -7.01 -12.58 0.36
C SER A 197 -7.71 -13.16 1.59
N VAL A 198 -7.22 -12.80 2.77
CA VAL A 198 -7.69 -13.29 4.07
C VAL A 198 -8.04 -12.14 5.01
N GLU A 199 -8.94 -12.39 5.94
CA GLU A 199 -9.27 -11.48 7.03
C GLU A 199 -8.58 -11.93 8.31
N ILE A 200 -7.84 -11.03 8.95
CA ILE A 200 -7.12 -11.29 10.20
C ILE A 200 -7.65 -10.36 11.31
N ALA A 201 -7.50 -10.78 12.56
CA ALA A 201 -7.79 -9.89 13.69
C ALA A 201 -6.77 -8.75 13.71
N GLY A 202 -7.22 -7.51 13.49
CA GLY A 202 -6.36 -6.33 13.58
C GLY A 202 -5.99 -5.98 15.02
N ARG A 203 -4.92 -5.19 15.18
CA ARG A 203 -4.36 -4.79 16.48
C ARG A 203 -5.35 -4.06 17.40
N ASP A 204 -6.36 -3.42 16.81
CA ASP A 204 -7.41 -2.65 17.49
C ASP A 204 -8.74 -3.42 17.59
N GLY A 205 -8.74 -4.73 17.31
CA GLY A 205 -9.94 -5.58 17.30
C GLY A 205 -10.82 -5.43 16.04
N ALA A 206 -10.52 -4.48 15.15
CA ALA A 206 -11.17 -4.37 13.85
C ALA A 206 -10.56 -5.38 12.85
N PRO A 207 -11.38 -6.08 12.04
CA PRO A 207 -10.89 -7.02 11.04
C PRO A 207 -10.08 -6.29 9.96
N ALA A 208 -8.86 -6.79 9.70
CA ALA A 208 -7.98 -6.25 8.67
C ALA A 208 -7.88 -7.22 7.48
N LYS A 209 -7.90 -6.67 6.26
CA LYS A 209 -7.73 -7.45 5.02
C LYS A 209 -6.25 -7.59 4.71
N PHE A 210 -5.80 -8.81 4.46
CA PHE A 210 -4.40 -9.14 4.18
C PHE A 210 -4.30 -10.04 2.95
N ARG A 211 -3.18 -9.97 2.22
CA ARG A 211 -2.90 -10.81 1.04
C ARG A 211 -1.64 -11.62 1.26
N ILE A 212 -1.76 -12.94 1.16
CA ILE A 212 -0.66 -13.89 1.38
C ILE A 212 -0.33 -14.58 0.05
N PRO A 213 0.90 -14.44 -0.48
CA PRO A 213 1.33 -15.19 -1.66
C PRO A 213 1.43 -16.68 -1.39
N TYR A 214 0.92 -17.50 -2.31
CA TYR A 214 0.93 -18.97 -2.19
C TYR A 214 2.32 -19.54 -1.99
N ALA A 215 3.29 -19.02 -2.75
CA ALA A 215 4.69 -19.44 -2.69
C ALA A 215 5.38 -19.25 -1.32
N ARG A 216 4.72 -18.56 -0.38
CA ARG A 216 5.25 -18.30 0.96
C ARG A 216 4.52 -19.07 2.06
N ILE A 217 3.43 -19.76 1.76
CA ILE A 217 2.65 -20.53 2.73
C ILE A 217 3.31 -21.89 2.91
N THR A 218 3.63 -22.21 4.15
CA THR A 218 4.28 -23.48 4.53
C THR A 218 3.29 -24.43 5.18
N VAL A 219 2.31 -23.89 5.92
CA VAL A 219 1.28 -24.67 6.65
C VAL A 219 -0.05 -23.91 6.60
N CYS A 220 -1.15 -24.61 6.35
CA CYS A 220 -2.51 -24.08 6.46
C CYS A 220 -3.42 -25.16 7.07
N GLU A 221 -3.85 -24.97 8.31
CA GLU A 221 -4.66 -25.94 9.05
C GLU A 221 -5.81 -25.25 9.78
N PRO A 222 -6.95 -25.94 10.01
CA PRO A 222 -8.03 -25.40 10.84
C PRO A 222 -7.56 -25.21 12.29
N CYS A 223 -7.99 -24.11 12.92
CA CYS A 223 -7.73 -23.82 14.34
C CYS A 223 -8.71 -24.51 15.29
#